data_AF-A0A9W5X6S4-F1
#
_entry.id   AF-A0A9W5X6S4-F1
#
_cell.length_a   1.000
_cell.length_b   1.000
_cell.length_c   1.000
_cell.angle_alpha   90.00
_cell.angle_beta   90.00
_cell.angle_gamma   90.00
#
_symmetry.space_group_name_H-M   'P 1'
#
loop_
_entity.id
_entity.type
_entity.pdbx_description
1 polymer ?
#
loop_
_entity_poly.entity_id
_entity_poly.type
_entity_poly.pdbx_seq_one_letter_code
_entity_poly.pdbx_strand_id
1 'polypeptide(L)'
;MVASTGVTSYLTKNAITATLRQVAMFSPGSMLAITFLLPLELAEPEERPEVEAAEKGARVSGTPFISFFRPPEILALARKAGSEQSGMYPRPILTNDILPDEPMVLDCRAERSFW
;
A
#
# COMPACT_ATOMS: atom_id res chain seq x y z
N MET A 1 -3.51 -14.50 7.06
CA MET A 1 -3.61 -13.16 6.45
C MET A 1 -2.97 -12.16 7.40
N VAL A 2 -2.18 -11.22 6.88
CA VAL A 2 -1.62 -10.09 7.64
C VAL A 2 -2.07 -8.80 6.96
N ALA A 3 -2.42 -7.78 7.74
CA ALA A 3 -2.81 -6.48 7.22
C ALA A 3 -1.94 -5.37 7.82
N SER A 4 -1.55 -4.38 7.02
CA SER A 4 -0.86 -3.18 7.47
C SER A 4 -1.50 -1.94 6.84
N THR A 5 -2.34 -1.26 7.62
CA THR A 5 -3.11 -0.11 7.16
C THR A 5 -2.51 1.18 7.71
N GLY A 6 -2.19 2.12 6.83
CA GLY A 6 -1.68 3.45 7.17
C GLY A 6 -0.20 3.48 7.58
N VAL A 7 0.48 2.33 7.64
CA VAL A 7 1.89 2.26 8.07
C VAL A 7 2.86 2.46 6.91
N THR A 8 2.50 1.98 5.72
CA THR A 8 3.36 2.02 4.52
C THR A 8 3.89 3.42 4.23
N SER A 9 3.08 4.45 4.47
CA SER A 9 3.41 5.86 4.23
C SER A 9 4.56 6.38 5.08
N TYR A 10 4.86 5.72 6.21
CA TYR A 10 5.96 6.10 7.12
C TYR A 10 7.22 5.26 6.92
N LEU A 11 7.18 4.24 6.06
CA LEU A 11 8.29 3.35 5.81
C LEU A 11 9.08 3.80 4.60
N THR A 12 10.40 3.61 4.63
CA THR A 12 11.22 3.83 3.43
C THR A 12 10.90 2.78 2.37
N LYS A 13 11.15 3.09 1.09
CA LYS A 13 11.00 2.11 -0.01
C LYS A 13 11.79 0.82 0.25
N ASN A 14 12.96 0.90 0.88
CA ASN A 14 13.75 -0.27 1.25
C ASN A 14 13.08 -1.11 2.34
N ALA A 15 12.50 -0.47 3.37
CA ALA A 15 11.76 -1.15 4.42
C ALA A 15 10.50 -1.84 3.87
N ILE A 16 9.75 -1.16 3.01
CA ILE A 16 8.58 -1.75 2.32
C ILE A 16 9.01 -2.96 1.48
N THR A 17 10.09 -2.83 0.71
CA THR A 17 10.64 -3.94 -0.09
C THR A 17 11.03 -5.13 0.79
N ALA A 18 11.65 -4.87 1.94
CA ALA A 18 12.02 -5.92 2.89
C ALA A 18 10.79 -6.62 3.47
N THR A 19 9.75 -5.88 3.84
CA THR A 19 8.46 -6.43 4.29
C THR A 19 7.82 -7.31 3.23
N LEU A 20 7.77 -6.84 1.97
CA LEU A 20 7.20 -7.61 0.86
C LEU A 20 7.98 -8.92 0.62
N ARG A 21 9.31 -8.87 0.68
CA ARG A 21 10.16 -10.08 0.58
C ARG A 21 9.92 -11.06 1.73
N GLN A 22 9.77 -10.57 2.96
CA GLN A 22 9.49 -11.42 4.11
C GLN A 22 8.15 -12.15 3.95
N VAL A 23 7.12 -11.45 3.49
CA VAL A 23 5.80 -12.04 3.23
C VAL A 23 5.85 -13.05 2.09
N ALA A 24 6.61 -12.80 1.02
CA ALA A 24 6.77 -13.76 -0.07
C ALA A 24 7.34 -15.11 0.41
N MET A 25 8.06 -15.14 1.54
CA MET A 25 8.59 -16.37 2.16
C MET A 25 7.60 -17.09 3.08
N PHE A 26 6.39 -16.57 3.28
CA PHE A 26 5.38 -17.23 4.11
C PHE A 26 4.85 -18.51 3.45
N SER A 27 4.09 -19.32 4.21
CA SER A 27 3.49 -20.54 3.66
C SER A 27 2.58 -20.22 2.46
N PRO A 28 2.56 -21.08 1.41
CA PRO A 28 1.70 -20.87 0.25
C PRO A 28 0.25 -20.58 0.63
N GLY A 29 -0.38 -19.64 -0.08
CA GLY A 29 -1.74 -19.18 0.22
C GLY A 29 -1.82 -18.10 1.31
N SER A 30 -0.70 -17.72 1.92
CA SER A 30 -0.62 -16.51 2.75
C SER A 30 -0.88 -15.25 1.92
N MET A 31 -1.49 -14.27 2.57
CA MET A 31 -1.91 -13.00 1.97
C MET A 31 -1.47 -11.83 2.85
N LEU A 32 -0.85 -10.81 2.22
CA LEU A 32 -0.62 -9.49 2.79
C LEU A 32 -1.52 -8.47 2.12
N ALA A 33 -2.24 -7.70 2.93
CA ALA A 33 -2.97 -6.52 2.49
C ALA A 33 -2.31 -5.26 3.07
N ILE A 34 -1.90 -4.31 2.22
CA ILE A 34 -1.39 -3.00 2.67
C ILE A 34 -2.13 -1.84 2.02
N THR A 35 -2.26 -0.73 2.74
CA THR A 35 -2.68 0.56 2.15
C THR A 35 -1.48 1.46 1.92
N PHE A 36 -1.59 2.39 0.96
CA PHE A 36 -0.55 3.36 0.63
C PHE A 36 -1.19 4.69 0.22
N LEU A 37 -0.41 5.77 0.27
CA LEU A 37 -0.85 7.09 -0.21
C LEU A 37 -0.44 7.28 -1.68
N LEU A 38 -1.35 7.85 -2.45
CA LEU A 38 -1.05 8.33 -3.80
C LEU A 38 -0.19 9.60 -3.72
N PRO A 39 0.67 9.88 -4.72
CA PRO A 39 1.30 11.19 -4.86
C PRO A 39 0.26 12.30 -4.78
N LEU A 40 0.55 13.34 -4.00
CA LEU A 40 -0.43 14.39 -3.65
C LEU A 40 -0.95 15.13 -4.89
N GLU A 41 -0.13 15.22 -5.94
CA GLU A 41 -0.51 15.83 -7.22
C GLU A 41 -1.63 15.07 -7.97
N LEU A 42 -1.89 13.82 -7.56
CA LEU A 42 -2.97 13.00 -8.09
C LEU A 42 -4.27 13.11 -7.30
N ALA A 43 -4.30 13.85 -6.18
CA ALA A 43 -5.54 14.13 -5.48
C ALA A 43 -6.46 15.02 -6.34
N GLU A 44 -7.76 14.75 -6.27
CA GLU A 44 -8.77 15.54 -6.96
C GLU A 44 -8.74 17.00 -6.46
N PRO A 45 -9.03 17.99 -7.31
CA PRO A 45 -8.91 19.41 -6.95
C PRO A 45 -9.63 19.78 -5.65
N GLU A 46 -10.78 19.17 -5.37
CA GLU A 46 -11.61 19.38 -4.19
C GLU A 46 -10.98 18.79 -2.91
N GLU A 47 -10.18 17.73 -3.03
CA GLU A 47 -9.57 17.00 -1.91
C GLU A 47 -8.17 17.50 -1.56
N ARG A 48 -7.47 18.15 -2.52
CA ARG A 48 -6.10 18.66 -2.34
C ARG A 48 -5.90 19.45 -1.04
N PRO A 49 -6.78 20.39 -0.65
CA PRO A 49 -6.59 21.14 0.59
C PRO A 49 -6.55 20.25 1.83
N GLU A 50 -7.38 19.20 1.87
CA GLU A 50 -7.44 18.26 2.98
C GLU A 50 -6.19 17.37 3.02
N VAL A 51 -5.78 16.86 1.86
CA VAL A 51 -4.60 16.01 1.73
C VAL A 51 -3.30 16.77 2.08
N GLU A 52 -3.18 18.03 1.64
CA GLU A 52 -2.05 18.90 2.01
C GLU A 52 -2.06 19.24 3.51
N ALA A 53 -3.24 19.50 4.09
CA ALA A 53 -3.38 19.72 5.52
C ALA A 53 -2.97 18.47 6.33
N ALA A 54 -3.33 17.28 5.86
CA ALA A 54 -2.94 16.01 6.47
C ALA A 54 -1.42 15.79 6.41
N GLU A 55 -0.76 16.02 5.27
CA GLU A 55 0.71 15.95 5.16
C GLU A 55 1.39 16.94 6.12
N LYS A 56 0.92 18.19 6.10
CA LYS A 56 1.48 19.24 6.95
C LYS A 56 1.32 18.89 8.43
N GLY A 57 0.14 18.41 8.83
CA GLY A 57 -0.14 17.94 10.17
C GLY A 57 0.82 16.82 10.59
N ALA A 58 0.94 15.79 9.75
CA ALA A 58 1.80 14.64 9.97
C ALA A 58 3.29 15.04 10.13
N ARG A 59 3.75 15.99 9.32
CA ARG A 59 5.11 16.53 9.43
C ARG A 59 5.33 17.33 10.72
N VAL A 60 4.38 18.20 11.08
CA VAL A 60 4.46 18.99 12.32
C VAL A 60 4.39 18.09 13.56
N SER A 61 3.65 16.99 13.52
CA SER A 61 3.59 16.00 14.62
C SER A 61 4.80 15.07 14.70
N GLY A 62 5.82 15.23 13.84
CA GLY A 62 7.02 14.40 13.83
C GLY A 62 6.82 13.02 13.20
N THR A 63 5.72 12.82 12.49
CA THR A 63 5.37 11.58 11.76
C THR A 63 5.19 11.89 10.28
N PRO A 64 6.24 12.33 9.55
CA PRO A 64 6.08 12.71 8.16
C PRO A 64 5.72 11.50 7.29
N PHE A 65 4.82 11.69 6.32
CA PHE A 65 4.64 10.73 5.24
C PHE A 65 5.86 10.79 4.32
N ILE A 66 6.60 9.69 4.22
CA ILE A 66 7.85 9.61 3.45
C ILE A 66 7.73 8.71 2.21
N SER A 67 6.61 8.02 2.05
CA SER A 67 6.36 7.13 0.91
C SER A 67 4.99 7.36 0.31
N PHE A 68 4.99 7.63 -0.99
CA PHE A 68 3.84 7.75 -1.86
C PHE A 68 4.07 6.87 -3.10
N PHE A 69 3.03 6.21 -3.60
CA PHE A 69 3.13 5.33 -4.75
C PHE A 69 1.97 5.51 -5.69
N ARG A 70 2.26 5.53 -7.00
CA ARG A 70 1.24 5.23 -8.00
C ARG A 70 0.92 3.73 -7.95
N PRO A 71 -0.30 3.33 -8.28
CA PRO A 71 -0.69 1.92 -8.28
C PRO A 71 0.24 0.98 -9.07
N PRO A 72 0.68 1.31 -10.31
CA PRO A 72 1.64 0.45 -11.01
C PRO A 72 3.01 0.36 -10.33
N GLU A 73 3.43 1.38 -9.58
CA GLU A 73 4.74 1.39 -8.90
C GLU A 73 4.77 0.39 -7.75
N ILE A 74 3.71 0.34 -6.93
CA ILE A 74 3.66 -0.57 -5.79
C ILE A 74 3.44 -2.02 -6.22
N LEU A 75 2.69 -2.27 -7.31
CA LEU A 75 2.63 -3.59 -7.94
C LEU A 75 4.00 -4.05 -8.44
N ALA A 76 4.72 -3.17 -9.15
CA ALA A 76 6.05 -3.49 -9.65
C ALA A 76 7.02 -3.79 -8.50
N LEU A 77 6.88 -3.08 -7.36
CA LEU A 77 7.66 -3.33 -6.16
C LEU A 77 7.35 -4.72 -5.56
N ALA A 78 6.07 -5.07 -5.46
CA ALA A 78 5.62 -6.38 -4.97
C ALA A 78 6.13 -7.54 -5.85
N ARG A 79 6.02 -7.41 -7.17
CA ARG A 79 6.52 -8.42 -8.11
C ARG A 79 8.03 -8.61 -8.00
N LYS A 80 8.79 -7.51 -7.93
CA LYS A 80 10.25 -7.55 -7.70
C LYS A 80 10.63 -8.17 -6.36
N ALA A 81 9.71 -8.17 -5.39
CA ALA A 81 9.91 -8.77 -4.07
C ALA A 81 9.52 -10.26 -4.00
N GLY A 82 8.94 -10.83 -5.08
CA GLY A 82 8.57 -12.25 -5.16
C GLY A 82 7.06 -12.52 -5.09
N SER A 83 6.22 -11.49 -5.08
CA SER A 83 4.76 -11.65 -5.12
C SER A 83 4.27 -11.59 -6.58
N GLU A 84 4.27 -12.70 -7.31
CA GLU A 84 3.82 -12.72 -8.72
C GLU A 84 2.29 -12.53 -8.81
N GLN A 85 1.55 -13.14 -7.89
CA GLN A 85 0.14 -12.82 -7.62
C GLN A 85 0.03 -11.55 -6.75
N SER A 86 0.05 -10.40 -7.43
CA SER A 86 -0.25 -9.10 -6.83
C SER A 86 -1.40 -8.39 -7.54
N GLY A 87 -2.42 -7.97 -6.81
CA GLY A 87 -3.57 -7.21 -7.34
C GLY A 87 -3.81 -5.94 -6.54
N MET A 88 -4.45 -4.95 -7.16
CA MET A 88 -5.11 -3.89 -6.38
C MET A 88 -6.59 -4.18 -6.28
N TYR A 89 -7.07 -3.95 -5.07
CA TYR A 89 -8.47 -3.98 -4.76
C TYR A 89 -8.85 -2.59 -4.23
N PRO A 90 -9.94 -1.97 -4.73
CA PRO A 90 -10.62 -0.97 -3.91
C PRO A 90 -11.00 -1.65 -2.58
N ARG A 91 -11.17 -0.92 -1.47
CA ARG A 91 -11.81 -1.52 -0.29
C ARG A 91 -13.22 -1.99 -0.70
N PRO A 92 -13.51 -3.30 -0.65
CA PRO A 92 -14.62 -3.73 0.19
C PRO A 92 -14.35 -5.07 0.85
N ILE A 93 -14.22 -5.12 2.19
CA ILE A 93 -14.37 -6.41 2.91
C ILE A 93 -15.04 -6.29 4.29
N LEU A 94 -15.87 -5.26 4.55
CA LEU A 94 -16.83 -5.28 5.68
C LEU A 94 -18.20 -4.62 5.40
N THR A 95 -18.38 -3.88 4.30
CA THR A 95 -19.68 -3.26 3.96
C THR A 95 -19.82 -3.05 2.44
N ASN A 96 -21.07 -3.05 1.95
CA ASN A 96 -21.46 -3.23 0.55
C ASN A 96 -21.51 -1.94 -0.29
N ASP A 97 -20.75 -0.91 0.09
CA ASP A 97 -20.78 0.40 -0.56
C ASP A 97 -19.41 0.71 -1.19
N ILE A 98 -19.37 0.89 -2.50
CA ILE A 98 -18.17 1.27 -3.25
C ILE A 98 -18.14 2.79 -3.32
N LEU A 99 -17.25 3.41 -2.54
CA LEU A 99 -16.94 4.84 -2.66
C LEU A 99 -15.70 5.04 -3.56
N PRO A 100 -15.71 6.04 -4.46
CA PRO A 100 -14.67 6.22 -5.48
C PRO A 100 -13.30 6.67 -4.96
N ASP A 101 -13.22 7.17 -3.72
CA ASP A 101 -12.03 7.86 -3.18
C ASP A 101 -11.28 7.06 -2.08
N GLU A 102 -11.58 5.76 -1.92
CA GLU A 102 -11.03 4.92 -0.84
C GLU A 102 -9.62 4.35 -1.15
N PRO A 103 -8.73 4.21 -0.14
CA PRO A 103 -7.33 3.86 -0.33
C PRO A 103 -7.16 2.46 -0.96
N MET A 104 -6.33 2.40 -1.99
CA MET A 104 -6.02 1.18 -2.72
C MET A 104 -5.32 0.15 -1.82
N VAL A 105 -5.82 -1.08 -1.83
CA VAL A 105 -5.22 -2.20 -1.11
C VAL A 105 -4.40 -3.01 -2.09
N LEU A 106 -3.11 -3.14 -1.80
CA LEU A 106 -2.26 -4.13 -2.47
C LEU A 106 -2.42 -5.48 -1.79
N ASP A 107 -2.90 -6.48 -2.53
CA ASP A 107 -2.90 -7.89 -2.14
C ASP A 107 -1.64 -8.54 -2.72
N CYS A 108 -0.85 -9.21 -1.87
CA CYS A 108 0.28 -10.04 -2.27
C CYS A 108 0.10 -11.45 -1.73
N ARG A 109 0.11 -12.45 -2.62
CA ARG A 109 0.11 -13.87 -2.25
C ARG A 109 1.51 -14.46 -2.27
N ALA A 110 1.82 -15.24 -1.24
CA ALA A 110 3.02 -16.05 -1.20
C ALA A 110 2.84 -17.28 -2.09
N GLU A 111 3.75 -17.46 -3.04
CA GLU A 111 3.80 -18.59 -3.97
C GLU A 111 5.14 -19.34 -3.81
N ARG A 112 5.13 -20.64 -4.12
CA ARG A 112 6.38 -21.41 -4.24
C ARG A 112 6.85 -21.35 -5.70
N SER A 113 7.97 -20.70 -5.95
CA SER A 113 8.86 -21.09 -7.05
C SER A 113 9.80 -22.17 -6.50
N PHE A 114 9.36 -23.42 -6.51
CA PHE A 114 10.30 -24.54 -6.44
C PHE A 114 10.71 -24.82 -7.89
N TRP A 115 12.00 -24.59 -8.18
CA TRP A 115 12.79 -24.94 -9.37
C TRP A 115 12.03 -25.34 -10.63
#